data_AF-A0A9X7ZVJ0-F1
#
_entry.id   AF-A0A9X7ZVJ0-F1
#
_cell.length_a   1.000
_cell.length_b   1.000
_cell.length_c   1.000
_cell.angle_alpha   90.00
_cell.angle_beta   90.00
_cell.angle_gamma   90.00
#
_symmetry.space_group_name_H-M   'P 1'
#
loop_
_entity.id
_entity.type
_entity.pdbx_description
1 polymer ?
#
loop_
_entity_poly.entity_id
_entity_poly.type
_entity_poly.pdbx_seq_one_letter_code
_entity_poly.pdbx_strand_id
1 'polypeptide(L)'
;MIFELLISIIIGSTLIGFGVHFIPVGGAPAALSTTAGVPTGAPMITIGMGITGILSALSMTGQSEIVIILSGAIGSMLMMAVTMFFSNMIHVYGVGVPLASSNFERDPITGFKQEEYVSPGTTGHGIPTVSFISGVIGALFGGIGGSLAFWAIYNYILGNCHLSSIYTNSISAILAVMLFFIIAVVASYNIGGTIQGFYDKKFRKKIVSGTFSCFLISIFLAIIYMIILGGI
;
A
#
# COMPACT_ATOMS: atom_id res chain seq x y z
N MET A 1 -25.34 2.34 9.40
CA MET A 1 -24.63 3.52 8.86
C MET A 1 -23.51 4.04 9.75
N ILE A 2 -23.73 4.69 10.90
CA ILE A 2 -22.60 5.24 11.70
C ILE A 2 -21.64 4.16 12.22
N PHE A 3 -22.18 3.10 12.81
CA PHE A 3 -21.35 2.00 13.35
C PHE A 3 -20.60 1.25 12.24
N GLU A 4 -21.25 1.09 11.09
CA GLU A 4 -20.72 0.45 9.90
C GLU A 4 -19.60 1.27 9.25
N LEU A 5 -19.76 2.60 9.20
CA LEU A 5 -18.70 3.54 8.81
C LEU A 5 -17.48 3.39 9.71
N LEU A 6 -17.68 3.40 11.03
CA LEU A 6 -16.60 3.33 12.01
C LEU A 6 -15.83 2.00 11.91
N ILE A 7 -16.54 0.88 11.84
CA ILE A 7 -15.93 -0.45 11.67
C ILE A 7 -15.18 -0.53 10.35
N SER A 8 -15.78 -0.08 9.26
CA SER A 8 -15.16 -0.15 7.93
C SER A 8 -13.91 0.71 7.82
N ILE A 9 -13.91 1.90 8.45
CA ILE A 9 -12.72 2.76 8.53
C ILE A 9 -11.62 2.08 9.36
N ILE A 10 -11.95 1.49 10.51
CA ILE A 10 -10.96 0.81 11.36
C ILE A 10 -10.35 -0.37 10.61
N ILE A 11 -11.19 -1.29 10.10
CA ILE A 11 -10.75 -2.47 9.37
C ILE A 11 -9.98 -2.04 8.11
N GLY A 12 -10.51 -1.10 7.34
CA GLY A 12 -9.89 -0.62 6.12
C GLY A 12 -8.51 -0.01 6.39
N SER A 13 -8.40 0.89 7.36
CA SER A 13 -7.13 1.48 7.78
C SER A 13 -6.14 0.43 8.26
N THR A 14 -6.58 -0.56 9.03
CA THR A 14 -5.67 -1.60 9.52
C THR A 14 -5.12 -2.47 8.40
N LEU A 15 -5.95 -2.78 7.40
CA LEU A 15 -5.56 -3.49 6.19
C LEU A 15 -4.58 -2.67 5.33
N ILE A 16 -4.79 -1.35 5.24
CA ILE A 16 -3.82 -0.45 4.60
C ILE A 16 -2.47 -0.56 5.30
N GLY A 17 -2.45 -0.36 6.62
CA GLY A 17 -1.23 -0.44 7.42
C GLY A 17 -0.54 -1.79 7.29
N PHE A 18 -1.30 -2.88 7.36
CA PHE A 18 -0.81 -4.24 7.14
C PHE A 18 -0.19 -4.40 5.74
N GLY A 19 -0.90 -4.00 4.70
CA GLY A 19 -0.46 -4.09 3.31
C GLY A 19 0.83 -3.31 3.05
N VAL A 20 0.97 -2.09 3.61
CA VAL A 20 2.18 -1.26 3.46
C VAL A 20 3.44 -2.00 3.91
N HIS A 21 3.36 -2.82 4.97
CA HIS A 21 4.53 -3.55 5.46
C HIS A 21 5.06 -4.58 4.46
N PHE A 22 4.23 -5.07 3.54
CA PHE A 22 4.67 -6.01 2.51
C PHE A 22 5.33 -5.32 1.30
N ILE A 23 5.18 -3.99 1.18
CA ILE A 23 5.75 -3.25 0.05
C ILE A 23 7.27 -3.20 0.23
N PRO A 24 8.06 -3.69 -0.74
CA PRO A 24 9.51 -3.54 -0.68
C PRO A 24 9.84 -2.05 -0.75
N VAL A 25 10.53 -1.54 0.26
CA VAL A 25 10.91 -0.12 0.33
C VAL A 25 12.39 0.01 0.53
N GLY A 26 13.01 0.83 -0.30
CA GLY A 26 14.38 1.24 -0.14
C GLY A 26 14.42 2.38 0.89
N GLY A 27 15.37 2.37 1.82
CA GLY A 27 15.51 3.43 2.83
C GLY A 27 15.91 4.78 2.23
N ALA A 28 16.27 5.77 3.06
CA ALA A 28 16.87 7.03 2.58
C ALA A 28 18.08 6.87 1.62
N PRO A 29 18.86 5.75 1.65
CA PRO A 29 19.84 5.43 0.60
C PRO A 29 19.27 4.99 -0.76
N ALA A 30 17.95 4.82 -0.89
CA ALA A 30 17.27 4.43 -2.13
C ALA A 30 17.33 5.51 -3.23
N ALA A 31 17.68 6.74 -2.85
CA ALA A 31 18.05 7.79 -3.81
C ALA A 31 19.32 7.45 -4.60
N LEU A 32 20.11 6.45 -4.18
CA LEU A 32 21.38 6.07 -4.81
C LEU A 32 21.38 4.70 -5.49
N SER A 33 20.22 4.07 -5.72
CA SER A 33 20.13 2.72 -6.29
C SER A 33 20.83 1.69 -5.38
N THR A 34 20.04 0.94 -4.60
CA THR A 34 20.23 -0.51 -4.42
C THR A 34 19.13 -1.09 -3.52
N THR A 35 18.41 -2.06 -4.10
CA THR A 35 17.63 -3.16 -3.52
C THR A 35 16.15 -3.10 -3.15
N ALA A 36 15.48 -1.96 -3.32
CA ALA A 36 14.03 -2.03 -3.41
C ALA A 36 13.44 -1.06 -4.44
N GLY A 37 14.31 -0.37 -5.20
CA GLY A 37 14.02 0.08 -6.55
C GLY A 37 12.73 0.88 -6.76
N VAL A 38 12.25 1.61 -5.76
CA VAL A 38 11.22 2.62 -5.96
C VAL A 38 11.78 3.97 -5.51
N PRO A 39 12.15 4.84 -6.45
CA PRO A 39 12.67 6.16 -6.14
C PRO A 39 11.49 7.02 -5.73
N THR A 40 11.21 7.07 -4.43
CA THR A 40 10.42 8.06 -3.68
C THR A 40 10.14 7.42 -2.32
N GLY A 41 10.08 8.21 -1.24
CA GLY A 41 9.91 7.65 0.11
C GLY A 41 8.77 6.62 0.14
N ALA A 42 8.93 5.53 0.90
CA ALA A 42 7.93 4.47 1.11
C ALA A 42 6.45 4.93 1.09
N PRO A 43 6.08 6.09 1.69
CA PRO A 43 4.73 6.61 1.56
C PRO A 43 4.28 6.85 0.13
N MET A 44 5.13 7.41 -0.75
CA MET A 44 4.75 7.89 -2.09
C MET A 44 4.28 6.78 -3.03
N ILE A 45 4.98 5.65 -3.10
CA ILE A 45 4.50 4.53 -3.93
C ILE A 45 3.26 3.89 -3.32
N THR A 46 3.20 3.84 -1.99
CA THR A 46 2.04 3.34 -1.28
C THR A 46 0.81 4.22 -1.57
N ILE A 47 1.00 5.54 -1.63
CA ILE A 47 -0.04 6.48 -2.05
C ILE A 47 -0.39 6.28 -3.53
N GLY A 48 0.58 6.02 -4.40
CA GLY A 48 0.33 5.72 -5.80
C GLY A 48 -0.58 4.50 -6.00
N MET A 49 -0.32 3.40 -5.28
CA MET A 49 -1.22 2.24 -5.33
C MET A 49 -2.56 2.52 -4.66
N GLY A 50 -2.59 3.34 -3.59
CA GLY A 50 -3.80 3.74 -2.88
C GLY A 50 -4.74 4.58 -3.75
N ILE A 51 -4.21 5.62 -4.41
CA ILE A 51 -4.95 6.45 -5.37
C ILE A 51 -5.48 5.59 -6.51
N THR A 52 -4.64 4.74 -7.11
CA THR A 52 -5.06 3.90 -8.23
C THR A 52 -6.16 2.93 -7.83
N GLY A 53 -6.05 2.31 -6.65
CA GLY A 53 -7.08 1.44 -6.10
C GLY A 53 -8.39 2.19 -5.80
N ILE A 54 -8.32 3.34 -5.12
CA ILE A 54 -9.51 4.12 -4.78
C ILE A 54 -10.21 4.65 -6.04
N LEU A 55 -9.47 5.10 -7.06
CA LEU A 55 -10.05 5.52 -8.33
C LEU A 55 -10.64 4.35 -9.13
N SER A 56 -10.07 3.14 -9.03
CA SER A 56 -10.66 1.92 -9.58
C SER A 56 -11.94 1.53 -8.84
N ALA A 57 -12.00 1.71 -7.52
CA ALA A 57 -13.22 1.49 -6.74
C ALA A 57 -14.30 2.53 -7.10
N LEU A 58 -13.91 3.80 -7.28
CA LEU A 58 -14.78 4.89 -7.69
C LEU A 58 -15.45 4.62 -9.05
N SER A 59 -14.71 4.07 -10.01
CA SER A 59 -15.26 3.74 -11.34
C SER A 59 -16.28 2.60 -11.32
N MET A 60 -16.34 1.84 -10.22
CA MET A 60 -17.32 0.77 -9.98
C MET A 60 -18.47 1.19 -9.04
N THR A 61 -18.62 2.49 -8.77
CA THR A 61 -19.76 3.00 -8.01
C THR A 61 -21.09 2.58 -8.66
N GLY A 62 -22.03 2.11 -7.82
CA GLY A 62 -23.30 1.53 -8.27
C GLY A 62 -23.27 0.00 -8.49
N GLN A 63 -22.11 -0.64 -8.39
CA GLN A 63 -22.00 -2.10 -8.32
C GLN A 63 -22.13 -2.61 -6.88
N SER A 64 -22.13 -3.93 -6.70
CA SER A 64 -22.12 -4.54 -5.37
C SER A 64 -20.84 -4.18 -4.60
N GLU A 65 -20.95 -4.14 -3.27
CA GLU A 65 -19.84 -3.84 -2.35
C GLU A 65 -18.57 -4.65 -2.68
N ILE A 66 -18.74 -5.97 -2.88
CA ILE A 66 -17.65 -6.89 -3.17
C ILE A 66 -16.92 -6.50 -4.46
N VAL A 67 -17.65 -6.07 -5.49
CA VAL A 67 -17.06 -5.65 -6.77
C VAL A 67 -16.27 -4.34 -6.61
N ILE A 68 -16.78 -3.40 -5.82
CA ILE A 68 -16.08 -2.14 -5.53
C ILE A 68 -14.76 -2.42 -4.80
N ILE A 69 -14.79 -3.28 -3.78
CA ILE A 69 -13.61 -3.65 -2.99
C ILE A 69 -12.59 -4.40 -3.84
N LEU A 70 -13.03 -5.39 -4.62
CA LEU A 70 -12.14 -6.16 -5.51
C LEU A 70 -11.54 -5.29 -6.62
N SER A 71 -12.30 -4.35 -7.17
CA SER A 71 -11.79 -3.39 -8.15
C SER A 71 -10.64 -2.57 -7.55
N GLY A 72 -10.80 -2.08 -6.32
CA GLY A 72 -9.73 -1.37 -5.64
C GLY A 72 -8.49 -2.23 -5.37
N ALA A 73 -8.69 -3.47 -4.93
CA ALA A 73 -7.62 -4.43 -4.72
C ALA A 73 -6.82 -4.69 -6.01
N ILE A 74 -7.51 -4.99 -7.11
CA ILE A 74 -6.89 -5.28 -8.41
C ILE A 74 -6.22 -4.03 -8.98
N GLY A 75 -6.85 -2.85 -8.86
CA GLY A 75 -6.26 -1.58 -9.28
C GLY A 75 -4.93 -1.29 -8.58
N SER A 76 -4.87 -1.49 -7.26
CA SER A 76 -3.63 -1.36 -6.50
C SER A 76 -2.59 -2.40 -6.89
N MET A 77 -2.98 -3.68 -7.05
CA MET A 77 -2.07 -4.75 -7.49
C MET A 77 -1.46 -4.46 -8.86
N LEU A 78 -2.27 -4.02 -9.82
CA LEU A 78 -1.83 -3.70 -11.18
C LEU A 78 -0.84 -2.54 -11.16
N MET A 79 -1.14 -1.46 -10.43
CA MET A 79 -0.22 -0.34 -10.28
C MET A 79 1.14 -0.80 -9.74
N MET A 80 1.12 -1.61 -8.69
CA MET A 80 2.34 -2.11 -8.05
C MET A 80 3.12 -3.06 -8.98
N ALA A 81 2.45 -4.03 -9.60
CA ALA A 81 3.07 -4.97 -10.53
C ALA A 81 3.72 -4.26 -11.73
N VAL A 82 3.00 -3.32 -12.35
CA VAL A 82 3.50 -2.55 -13.49
C VAL A 82 4.71 -1.70 -13.07
N THR A 83 4.61 -1.00 -11.93
CA THR A 83 5.70 -0.15 -11.44
C THR A 83 6.97 -0.96 -11.14
N MET A 84 6.83 -2.10 -10.47
CA MET A 84 7.96 -2.97 -10.16
C MET A 84 8.53 -3.64 -11.42
N PHE A 85 7.68 -4.00 -12.40
CA PHE A 85 8.13 -4.56 -13.67
C PHE A 85 8.99 -3.57 -14.46
N PHE A 86 8.51 -2.33 -14.64
CA PHE A 86 9.28 -1.30 -15.33
C PHE A 86 10.53 -0.91 -14.54
N SER A 87 10.47 -0.87 -13.22
CA SER A 87 11.66 -0.70 -12.38
C SER A 87 12.70 -1.77 -12.69
N ASN A 88 12.31 -3.05 -12.73
CA ASN A 88 13.22 -4.14 -13.07
C ASN A 88 13.77 -4.03 -14.50
N MET A 89 12.97 -3.61 -15.48
CA MET A 89 13.48 -3.37 -16.84
C MET A 89 14.57 -2.29 -16.86
N ILE A 90 14.38 -1.20 -16.12
CA ILE A 90 15.38 -0.12 -16.02
C ILE A 90 16.66 -0.63 -15.34
N HIS A 91 16.54 -1.43 -14.28
CA HIS A 91 17.72 -1.98 -13.60
C HIS A 91 18.49 -2.97 -14.49
N VAL A 92 17.79 -3.86 -15.18
CA VAL A 92 18.43 -4.88 -16.03
C VAL A 92 18.98 -4.29 -17.33
N TYR A 93 18.16 -3.54 -18.08
CA TYR A 93 18.53 -3.05 -19.41
C TYR A 93 19.12 -1.63 -19.42
N GLY A 94 18.73 -0.80 -18.45
CA GLY A 94 19.24 0.58 -18.35
C GLY A 94 20.55 0.65 -17.56
N VAL A 95 20.63 -0.02 -16.40
CA VAL A 95 21.79 0.02 -15.51
C VAL A 95 22.73 -1.17 -15.72
N GLY A 96 22.21 -2.33 -16.16
CA GLY A 96 23.02 -3.53 -16.37
C GLY A 96 23.30 -4.31 -15.09
N VAL A 97 22.44 -4.20 -14.08
CA VAL A 97 22.59 -4.91 -12.79
C VAL A 97 21.60 -6.08 -12.66
N PRO A 98 22.03 -7.22 -12.09
CA PRO A 98 21.16 -8.35 -11.85
C PRO A 98 20.18 -8.06 -10.71
N LEU A 99 18.97 -8.61 -10.81
CA LEU A 99 17.95 -8.51 -9.77
C LEU A 99 18.33 -9.38 -8.57
N ALA A 100 18.97 -8.78 -7.58
CA ALA A 100 19.55 -9.53 -6.47
C ALA A 100 19.43 -8.86 -5.11
N SER A 101 19.55 -9.66 -4.05
CA SER A 101 19.41 -9.23 -2.66
C SER A 101 20.54 -9.72 -1.78
N SER A 102 21.02 -8.89 -0.87
CA SER A 102 21.90 -9.32 0.22
C SER A 102 21.15 -9.87 1.44
N ASN A 103 19.82 -9.78 1.48
CA ASN A 103 19.03 -10.15 2.65
C ASN A 103 18.78 -11.66 2.75
N PHE A 104 19.02 -12.40 1.68
CA PHE A 104 18.85 -13.85 1.60
C PHE A 104 19.82 -14.45 0.59
N GLU A 105 20.41 -15.61 0.91
CA GLU A 105 21.39 -16.30 0.05
C GLU A 105 20.77 -16.81 -1.26
N ARG A 106 19.54 -17.31 -1.18
CA ARG A 106 18.75 -17.79 -2.31
C ARG A 106 17.35 -17.20 -2.27
N ASP A 107 16.81 -16.88 -3.44
CA ASP A 107 15.42 -16.46 -3.56
C ASP A 107 14.51 -17.61 -3.08
N PRO A 108 13.64 -17.38 -2.08
CA PRO A 108 12.75 -18.41 -1.56
C PRO A 108 11.76 -18.97 -2.59
N ILE A 109 11.51 -18.24 -3.67
CA ILE A 109 10.50 -18.57 -4.67
C ILE A 109 11.13 -19.27 -5.87
N THR A 110 12.25 -18.75 -6.38
CA THR A 110 12.91 -19.30 -7.58
C THR A 110 14.10 -20.19 -7.28
N GLY A 111 14.63 -20.15 -6.06
CA GLY A 111 15.86 -20.85 -5.68
C GLY A 111 17.15 -20.24 -6.27
N PHE A 112 17.03 -19.12 -6.99
CA PHE A 112 18.16 -18.42 -7.59
C PHE A 112 19.11 -17.92 -6.50
N LYS A 113 20.41 -18.18 -6.64
CA LYS A 113 21.43 -17.65 -5.72
C LYS A 113 21.55 -16.16 -5.90
N GLN A 114 21.54 -15.41 -4.80
CA GLN A 114 21.48 -13.95 -4.83
C GLN A 114 22.81 -13.31 -4.43
N GLU A 115 23.42 -13.80 -3.35
CA GLU A 115 24.59 -13.16 -2.71
C GLU A 115 25.78 -12.96 -3.66
N GLU A 116 26.03 -13.93 -4.54
CA GLU A 116 27.10 -13.89 -5.56
C GLU A 116 26.92 -12.75 -6.59
N TYR A 117 25.70 -12.21 -6.72
CA TYR A 117 25.33 -11.18 -7.71
C TYR A 117 25.11 -9.80 -7.08
N VAL A 118 25.40 -9.64 -5.79
CA VAL A 118 25.32 -8.36 -5.09
C VAL A 118 26.66 -7.64 -5.19
N SER A 119 26.64 -6.36 -5.55
CA SER A 119 27.86 -5.56 -5.63
C SER A 119 28.33 -5.15 -4.23
N PRO A 120 29.65 -5.10 -3.98
CA PRO A 120 30.18 -4.74 -2.67
C PRO A 120 29.69 -3.38 -2.18
N GLY A 121 29.29 -3.31 -0.91
CA GLY A 121 28.79 -2.06 -0.29
C GLY A 121 27.33 -1.73 -0.59
N THR A 122 26.62 -2.59 -1.32
CA THR A 122 25.19 -2.43 -1.59
C THR A 122 24.36 -3.47 -0.86
N THR A 123 23.04 -3.27 -0.82
CA THR A 123 22.12 -4.28 -0.25
C THR A 123 21.54 -5.23 -1.32
N GLY A 124 21.99 -5.12 -2.57
CA GLY A 124 21.46 -5.78 -3.79
C GLY A 124 20.92 -4.82 -4.87
N HIS A 125 20.30 -5.31 -5.95
CA HIS A 125 19.80 -4.46 -7.04
C HIS A 125 18.40 -4.84 -7.53
N GLY A 126 17.67 -3.84 -8.02
CA GLY A 126 16.32 -4.02 -8.52
C GLY A 126 15.36 -4.61 -7.49
N ILE A 127 14.38 -5.37 -7.98
CA ILE A 127 13.33 -6.00 -7.17
C ILE A 127 13.35 -7.50 -7.47
N PRO A 128 13.94 -8.33 -6.59
CA PRO A 128 13.95 -9.79 -6.74
C PRO A 128 12.53 -10.37 -6.63
N THR A 129 12.35 -11.63 -7.02
CA THR A 129 11.02 -12.24 -7.18
C THR A 129 10.21 -12.24 -5.88
N VAL A 130 10.85 -12.52 -4.74
CA VAL A 130 10.18 -12.44 -3.43
C VAL A 130 9.69 -11.04 -3.08
N SER A 131 10.48 -10.01 -3.37
CA SER A 131 10.10 -8.60 -3.15
C SER A 131 8.92 -8.22 -4.05
N PHE A 132 8.94 -8.68 -5.30
CA PHE A 132 7.86 -8.44 -6.26
C PHE A 132 6.54 -9.04 -5.77
N ILE A 133 6.56 -10.33 -5.41
CA ILE A 133 5.36 -11.02 -4.91
C ILE A 133 4.88 -10.41 -3.60
N SER A 134 5.80 -10.06 -2.70
CA SER A 134 5.46 -9.33 -1.48
C SER A 134 4.77 -8.00 -1.77
N GLY A 135 5.32 -7.19 -2.67
CA GLY A 135 4.72 -5.91 -3.05
C GLY A 135 3.31 -6.06 -3.62
N VAL A 136 3.08 -7.06 -4.48
CA VAL A 136 1.76 -7.36 -5.04
C VAL A 136 0.76 -7.76 -3.95
N ILE A 137 1.17 -8.60 -2.99
CA ILE A 137 0.33 -8.99 -1.85
C ILE A 137 0.02 -7.77 -0.97
N GLY A 138 1.02 -6.92 -0.70
CA GLY A 138 0.85 -5.68 0.05
C GLY A 138 -0.14 -4.72 -0.61
N ALA A 139 -0.03 -4.58 -1.94
CA ALA A 139 -0.92 -3.76 -2.72
C ALA A 139 -2.36 -4.30 -2.75
N LEU A 140 -2.53 -5.62 -2.74
CA LEU A 140 -3.85 -6.25 -2.60
C LEU A 140 -4.50 -5.82 -1.29
N PHE A 141 -3.84 -6.02 -0.14
CA PHE A 141 -4.40 -5.67 1.17
C PHE A 141 -4.62 -4.16 1.33
N GLY A 142 -3.68 -3.36 0.82
CA GLY A 142 -3.82 -1.91 0.79
C GLY A 142 -5.03 -1.46 -0.03
N GLY A 143 -5.19 -2.03 -1.24
CA GLY A 143 -6.32 -1.74 -2.11
C GLY A 143 -7.67 -2.15 -1.53
N ILE A 144 -7.76 -3.32 -0.89
CA ILE A 144 -8.95 -3.74 -0.13
C ILE A 144 -9.26 -2.72 0.98
N GLY A 145 -8.25 -2.33 1.76
CA GLY A 145 -8.46 -1.41 2.87
C GLY A 145 -8.89 -0.01 2.42
N GLY A 146 -8.28 0.52 1.37
CA GLY A 146 -8.62 1.82 0.79
C GLY A 146 -10.01 1.85 0.15
N SER A 147 -10.37 0.79 -0.59
CA SER A 147 -11.69 0.69 -1.23
C SER A 147 -12.82 0.44 -0.23
N LEU A 148 -12.58 -0.31 0.85
CA LEU A 148 -13.52 -0.48 1.96
C LEU A 148 -13.80 0.87 2.65
N ALA A 149 -12.76 1.65 2.94
CA ALA A 149 -12.92 2.98 3.52
C ALA A 149 -13.69 3.92 2.56
N PHE A 150 -13.36 3.90 1.27
CA PHE A 150 -14.07 4.67 0.24
C PHE A 150 -15.56 4.31 0.20
N TRP A 151 -15.90 3.02 0.11
CA TRP A 151 -17.27 2.54 0.05
C TRP A 151 -18.09 2.96 1.27
N ALA A 152 -17.50 2.85 2.47
CA ALA A 152 -18.17 3.24 3.71
C ALA A 152 -18.45 4.74 3.78
N ILE A 153 -17.48 5.58 3.39
CA ILE A 153 -17.66 7.04 3.33
C ILE A 153 -18.71 7.40 2.27
N TYR A 154 -18.68 6.75 1.10
CA TYR A 154 -19.64 6.96 0.03
C TYR A 154 -21.09 6.70 0.46
N ASN A 155 -21.35 5.53 1.06
CA ASN A 155 -22.69 5.18 1.51
C ASN A 155 -23.18 6.08 2.64
N TYR A 156 -22.28 6.53 3.52
CA TYR A 156 -22.64 7.44 4.58
C TYR A 156 -23.12 8.80 4.05
N ILE A 157 -22.37 9.39 3.11
CA ILE A 157 -22.72 10.69 2.51
C ILE A 157 -24.00 10.57 1.67
N LEU A 158 -24.13 9.49 0.89
CA LEU A 158 -25.31 9.25 0.07
C LEU A 158 -26.59 9.14 0.91
N GLY A 159 -26.51 8.49 2.07
CA GLY A 159 -27.65 8.28 2.97
C GLY A 159 -28.06 9.50 3.80
N ASN A 160 -27.12 10.39 4.16
CA ASN A 160 -27.39 11.49 5.09
C ASN A 160 -27.46 12.88 4.44
N CYS A 161 -26.63 13.17 3.44
CA CYS A 161 -26.39 14.55 2.99
C CYS A 161 -27.18 14.91 1.72
N HIS A 162 -27.90 13.96 1.09
CA HIS A 162 -28.67 14.15 -0.15
C HIS A 162 -27.94 14.97 -1.25
N LEU A 163 -26.62 14.84 -1.33
CA LEU A 163 -25.78 15.49 -2.32
C LEU A 163 -25.94 14.82 -3.70
N SER A 164 -25.70 15.59 -4.76
CA SER A 164 -25.60 15.03 -6.12
C SER A 164 -24.47 13.99 -6.19
N SER A 165 -24.67 12.94 -6.98
CA SER A 165 -23.76 11.80 -7.11
C SER A 165 -22.31 12.20 -7.42
N ILE A 166 -22.11 13.28 -8.18
CA ILE A 166 -20.79 13.80 -8.54
C ILE A 166 -20.03 14.32 -7.30
N TYR A 167 -20.72 15.06 -6.42
CA TYR A 167 -20.11 15.60 -5.21
C TYR A 167 -19.81 14.48 -4.21
N THR A 168 -20.75 13.54 -4.03
CA THR A 168 -20.55 12.36 -3.18
C THR A 168 -19.32 11.58 -3.60
N ASN A 169 -19.20 11.23 -4.88
CA ASN A 169 -18.06 10.52 -5.45
C ASN A 169 -16.73 11.23 -5.17
N SER A 170 -16.68 12.54 -5.43
CA SER A 170 -15.46 13.34 -5.28
C SER A 170 -15.03 13.46 -3.82
N ILE A 171 -15.96 13.78 -2.91
CA ILE A 171 -15.68 13.94 -1.49
C ILE A 171 -15.23 12.62 -0.88
N SER A 172 -15.92 11.51 -1.19
CA SER A 172 -15.55 10.18 -0.68
C SER A 172 -14.18 9.74 -1.17
N ALA A 173 -13.83 10.00 -2.45
CA ALA A 173 -12.53 9.67 -2.99
C ALA A 173 -11.41 10.47 -2.31
N ILE A 174 -11.58 11.79 -2.15
CA ILE A 174 -10.59 12.66 -1.50
C ILE A 174 -10.36 12.21 -0.06
N LEU A 175 -11.44 12.01 0.70
CA LEU A 175 -11.36 11.55 2.09
C LEU A 175 -10.69 10.17 2.19
N ALA A 176 -11.06 9.20 1.35
CA ALA A 176 -10.43 7.89 1.34
C ALA A 176 -8.92 7.97 1.03
N VAL A 177 -8.52 8.82 0.08
CA VAL A 177 -7.10 9.03 -0.25
C VAL A 177 -6.35 9.67 0.91
N MET A 178 -6.94 10.65 1.60
CA MET A 178 -6.32 11.27 2.78
C MET A 178 -6.15 10.26 3.92
N LEU A 179 -7.17 9.44 4.18
CA LEU A 179 -7.09 8.36 5.16
C LEU A 179 -5.96 7.39 4.81
N PHE A 180 -5.91 6.95 3.55
CA PHE A 180 -4.87 6.06 3.06
C PHE A 180 -3.48 6.66 3.25
N PHE A 181 -3.30 7.94 2.87
CA PHE A 181 -2.04 8.67 3.02
C PHE A 181 -1.55 8.65 4.46
N ILE A 182 -2.40 9.01 5.42
CA ILE A 182 -2.02 9.09 6.84
C ILE A 182 -1.55 7.73 7.34
N ILE A 183 -2.30 6.67 7.07
CA ILE A 183 -1.95 5.31 7.50
C ILE A 183 -0.68 4.81 6.79
N ALA A 184 -0.54 5.08 5.48
CA ALA A 184 0.63 4.72 4.72
C ALA A 184 1.91 5.35 5.27
N VAL A 185 1.83 6.62 5.66
CA VAL A 185 2.93 7.36 6.28
C VAL A 185 3.32 6.74 7.62
N VAL A 186 2.35 6.49 8.49
CA VAL A 186 2.57 5.86 9.81
C VAL A 186 3.23 4.49 9.65
N ALA A 187 2.69 3.63 8.78
CA ALA A 187 3.25 2.31 8.54
C ALA A 187 4.66 2.37 7.96
N SER A 188 4.91 3.28 7.01
CA SER A 188 6.22 3.49 6.40
C SER A 188 7.28 3.92 7.41
N TYR A 189 6.94 4.82 8.35
CA TYR A 189 7.88 5.24 9.39
C TYR A 189 8.17 4.12 10.41
N ASN A 190 7.20 3.24 10.69
CA ASN A 190 7.42 2.09 11.57
C ASN A 190 8.45 1.09 11.01
N ILE A 191 8.47 0.89 9.69
CA ILE A 191 9.39 -0.03 9.02
C ILE A 191 10.86 0.37 9.27
N GLY A 192 11.19 1.65 9.12
CA GLY A 192 12.51 2.21 9.46
C GLY A 192 13.67 1.61 8.67
N GLY A 193 13.91 2.09 7.45
CA GLY A 193 15.02 1.67 6.57
C GLY A 193 14.55 0.73 5.44
N THR A 194 15.48 -0.04 4.87
CA THR A 194 15.19 -0.96 3.76
C THR A 194 14.46 -2.22 4.25
N ILE A 195 13.47 -2.68 3.48
CA ILE A 195 12.89 -4.03 3.56
C ILE A 195 12.69 -4.61 2.16
N GLN A 196 12.84 -5.92 2.03
CA GLN A 196 12.69 -6.65 0.78
C GLN A 196 11.52 -7.63 0.81
N GLY A 197 10.42 -7.18 1.42
CA GLY A 197 9.19 -7.95 1.55
C GLY A 197 9.14 -8.92 2.72
N PHE A 198 8.16 -9.83 2.69
CA PHE A 198 7.75 -10.63 3.85
C PHE A 198 8.80 -11.63 4.36
N TYR A 199 9.80 -11.97 3.55
CA TYR A 199 10.86 -12.89 3.94
C TYR A 199 11.92 -12.22 4.83
N ASP A 200 11.97 -10.89 4.87
CA ASP A 200 12.94 -10.13 5.63
C ASP A 200 12.76 -10.32 7.15
N LYS A 201 13.88 -10.44 7.89
CA LYS A 201 13.87 -10.50 9.35
C LYS A 201 13.27 -9.23 9.96
N LYS A 202 13.50 -8.06 9.33
CA LYS A 202 12.95 -6.79 9.79
C LYS A 202 11.43 -6.75 9.64
N PHE A 203 10.89 -7.27 8.54
CA PHE A 203 9.45 -7.40 8.32
C PHE A 203 8.78 -8.15 9.48
N ARG A 204 9.29 -9.35 9.82
CA ARG A 204 8.72 -10.18 10.90
C ARG A 204 8.72 -9.48 12.26
N LYS A 205 9.76 -8.69 12.54
CA LYS A 205 9.88 -7.93 13.80
C LYS A 205 8.93 -6.74 13.87
N LYS A 206 8.67 -6.08 12.74
CA LYS A 206 7.99 -4.78 12.69
C LYS A 206 6.51 -4.86 12.31
N ILE A 207 6.07 -5.94 11.65
CA ILE A 207 4.69 -6.05 11.20
C ILE A 207 3.71 -5.97 12.38
N VAL A 208 3.91 -6.73 13.45
CA VAL A 208 2.96 -6.76 14.57
C VAL A 208 2.82 -5.39 15.24
N SER A 209 3.95 -4.76 15.60
CA SER A 209 3.93 -3.42 16.20
C SER A 209 3.38 -2.36 15.26
N GLY A 210 3.66 -2.49 13.96
CA GLY A 210 3.20 -1.58 12.92
C GLY A 210 1.70 -1.66 12.70
N THR A 211 1.16 -2.86 12.52
CA THR A 211 -0.28 -3.07 12.33
C THR A 211 -1.06 -2.65 13.57
N PHE A 212 -0.55 -2.93 14.78
CA PHE A 212 -1.18 -2.49 16.02
C PHE A 212 -1.18 -0.96 16.18
N SER A 213 -0.09 -0.30 15.79
CA SER A 213 -0.04 1.18 15.77
C SER A 213 -1.05 1.76 14.77
N CYS A 214 -1.16 1.15 13.58
CA CYS A 214 -2.17 1.55 12.58
C CYS A 214 -3.59 1.31 13.08
N PHE A 215 -3.84 0.25 13.84
CA PHE A 215 -5.13 0.00 14.50
C PHE A 215 -5.49 1.12 15.49
N LEU A 216 -4.58 1.50 16.38
CA LEU A 216 -4.84 2.58 17.34
C LEU A 216 -5.10 3.92 16.64
N ILE A 217 -4.31 4.23 15.60
CA ILE A 217 -4.49 5.46 14.81
C ILE A 217 -5.79 5.41 14.01
N SER A 218 -6.22 4.23 13.54
CA SER A 218 -7.49 4.09 12.83
C SER A 218 -8.71 4.37 13.69
N ILE A 219 -8.68 4.03 14.99
CA ILE A 219 -9.75 4.38 15.93
C ILE A 219 -9.87 5.90 16.05
N PHE A 220 -8.73 6.57 16.21
CA PHE A 220 -8.69 8.04 16.29
C PHE A 220 -9.18 8.70 14.99
N LEU A 221 -8.73 8.20 13.84
CA LEU A 221 -9.20 8.69 12.53
C LEU A 221 -10.68 8.44 12.31
N ALA A 222 -11.22 7.29 12.73
CA ALA A 222 -12.64 6.99 12.59
C ALA A 222 -13.51 8.00 13.36
N ILE A 223 -13.09 8.41 14.57
CA ILE A 223 -13.77 9.45 15.34
C ILE A 223 -13.71 10.80 14.61
N ILE A 224 -12.54 11.18 14.10
CA ILE A 224 -12.39 12.42 13.31
C ILE A 224 -13.30 12.40 12.09
N TYR A 225 -13.34 11.29 11.35
CA TYR A 225 -14.18 11.15 10.16
C TYR A 225 -15.67 11.22 10.50
N MET A 226 -16.09 10.66 11.64
CA MET A 226 -17.47 10.84 12.12
C MET A 226 -17.80 12.32 12.38
N ILE A 227 -16.89 13.08 12.99
CA ILE A 227 -17.13 14.51 13.26
C ILE A 227 -17.20 15.30 11.96
N ILE A 228 -16.26 15.06 11.04
CA ILE A 228 -16.22 15.74 9.73
C ILE A 228 -17.50 15.43 8.95
N LEU A 229 -17.87 14.15 8.83
CA LEU A 229 -19.03 13.73 8.05
C LEU A 229 -20.35 14.04 8.75
N GLY A 230 -20.40 14.14 10.07
CA GLY A 230 -21.57 14.56 10.84
C GLY A 230 -21.79 16.07 10.85
N GLY A 231 -20.77 16.86 10.49
CA GLY A 231 -20.87 18.31 10.31
C GLY A 231 -21.24 18.74 8.88
N ILE A 232 -21.29 17.80 7.93
CA ILE A 232 -21.72 17.99 6.53
C ILE A 232 -23.22 17.69 6.43
#